data_AF-A0A9C8GKL6-F1
#
_entry.id   AF-A0A9C8GKL6-F1
#
_cell.length_a   1.000
_cell.length_b   1.000
_cell.length_c   1.000
_cell.angle_alpha   90.00
_cell.angle_beta   90.00
_cell.angle_gamma   90.00
#
_symmetry.space_group_name_H-M   'P 1'
#
loop_
_entity.id
_entity.type
_entity.pdbx_description
1 polymer ?
#
loop_
_entity_poly.entity_id
_entity_poly.type
_entity_poly.pdbx_seq_one_letter_code
_entity_poly.pdbx_strand_id
1 'polypeptide(L)'
;MTHAETKKTVLVIEDDLQFSKLLAFYLRREGYEPIQHYNGAGVLERVRSSQPALITLDVMLPDRSGWDVLRELKSDAETRDIPVLVISVLENSELAFSLGAVDYLTKPVRLEDMQALLGRLEIARPLPEHVTILAIDDNAEMIKLLQAMLTMDRYTLLAASGGRDGLALALDEGPDVILLDLLMPDLNGFEVLEALRADERTADTPVIVLTSKDVTTPELRRLNKQSQGFMRKTTITPQSLLRELRRLERLAVSPKEPRKI
;
A
#
# COMPACT_ATOMS: atom_id res chain seq x y z
N MET A 1 -19.46 -1.55 20.33
CA MET A 1 -19.48 -2.92 19.79
C MET A 1 -18.26 -3.06 18.90
N THR A 2 -17.36 -3.98 19.23
CA THR A 2 -16.11 -4.24 18.52
C THR A 2 -16.42 -4.69 17.10
N HIS A 3 -16.09 -3.87 16.09
CA HIS A 3 -16.07 -4.32 14.71
C HIS A 3 -14.92 -5.32 14.60
N ALA A 4 -15.24 -6.59 14.36
CA ALA A 4 -14.23 -7.59 14.06
C ALA A 4 -13.65 -7.24 12.68
N GLU A 5 -12.42 -6.71 12.65
CA GLU A 5 -11.67 -6.50 11.42
C GLU A 5 -11.63 -7.81 10.63
N THR A 6 -12.27 -7.83 9.45
CA THR A 6 -12.23 -8.98 8.54
C THR A 6 -10.81 -9.15 8.01
N LYS A 7 -10.08 -10.13 8.54
CA LYS A 7 -8.74 -10.51 8.06
C LYS A 7 -8.79 -10.83 6.57
N LYS A 8 -7.82 -10.32 5.81
CA LYS A 8 -7.67 -10.65 4.39
C LYS A 8 -7.27 -12.12 4.26
N THR A 9 -7.93 -12.84 3.37
CA THR A 9 -7.66 -14.24 3.11
C THR A 9 -6.51 -14.42 2.12
N VAL A 10 -5.68 -15.43 2.33
CA VAL A 10 -4.61 -15.83 1.41
C VAL A 10 -4.78 -17.29 1.05
N LEU A 11 -4.95 -17.60 -0.24
CA LEU A 11 -5.08 -18.99 -0.69
C LEU A 11 -3.69 -19.60 -0.88
N VAL A 12 -3.41 -20.67 -0.15
CA VAL A 12 -2.14 -21.41 -0.19
C VAL A 12 -2.35 -22.70 -0.96
N ILE A 13 -1.80 -22.79 -2.17
CA ILE A 13 -1.86 -23.97 -3.06
C ILE A 13 -0.52 -24.71 -2.97
N GLU A 14 -0.48 -25.77 -2.18
CA GLU A 14 0.73 -26.51 -1.82
C GLU A 14 0.35 -27.93 -1.35
N ASP A 15 0.90 -28.97 -1.96
CA ASP A 15 0.59 -30.36 -1.64
C ASP A 15 1.40 -30.91 -0.46
N ASP A 16 2.61 -30.38 -0.19
CA ASP A 16 3.34 -30.69 1.03
C ASP A 16 2.63 -30.11 2.26
N LEU A 17 1.99 -31.00 3.03
CA LEU A 17 1.22 -30.63 4.22
C LEU A 17 2.05 -29.91 5.30
N GLN A 18 3.35 -30.21 5.43
CA GLN A 18 4.21 -29.56 6.40
C GLN A 18 4.58 -28.16 5.94
N PHE A 19 4.95 -28.02 4.66
CA PHE A 19 5.28 -26.72 4.09
C PHE A 19 4.05 -25.81 4.02
N SER A 20 2.89 -26.33 3.64
CA SER A 20 1.61 -25.60 3.66
C SER A 20 1.27 -25.07 5.06
N LYS A 21 1.52 -25.84 6.12
CA LYS A 21 1.36 -25.39 7.52
C LYS A 21 2.37 -24.32 7.90
N LEU A 22 3.61 -24.41 7.43
CA LEU A 22 4.64 -23.40 7.66
C LEU A 22 4.25 -22.06 7.02
N LEU A 23 3.81 -22.08 5.76
CA LEU A 23 3.30 -20.90 5.06
C LEU A 23 2.10 -20.29 5.79
N ALA A 24 1.14 -21.12 6.21
CA ALA A 24 0.00 -20.66 6.99
C ALA A 24 0.42 -20.00 8.31
N PHE A 25 1.44 -20.53 9.00
CA PHE A 25 1.98 -19.92 10.21
C PHE A 25 2.60 -18.55 9.93
N TYR A 26 3.42 -18.43 8.88
CA TYR A 26 4.01 -17.14 8.49
C TYR A 26 2.94 -16.11 8.14
N LEU A 27 1.94 -16.48 7.34
CA LEU A 27 0.85 -15.60 6.92
C LEU A 27 0.02 -15.09 8.12
N ARG A 28 -0.29 -15.96 9.08
CA ARG A 28 -1.02 -15.56 10.30
C ARG A 28 -0.24 -14.55 11.14
N ARG A 29 1.09 -14.68 11.21
CA ARG A 29 1.96 -13.75 11.93
C ARG A 29 1.92 -12.34 11.32
N GLU A 30 1.70 -12.26 10.02
CA GLU A 30 1.52 -11.00 9.27
C GLU A 30 0.06 -10.53 9.18
N GLY A 31 -0.85 -11.11 9.96
CA GLY A 31 -2.24 -10.66 10.07
C GLY A 31 -3.21 -11.21 9.02
N TYR A 32 -2.78 -12.15 8.18
CA TYR A 32 -3.63 -12.79 7.18
C TYR A 32 -4.37 -14.03 7.71
N GLU A 33 -5.46 -14.39 7.03
CA GLU A 33 -6.14 -15.66 7.23
C GLU A 33 -5.83 -16.64 6.10
N PRO A 34 -4.94 -17.64 6.32
CA PRO A 34 -4.57 -18.59 5.28
C PRO A 34 -5.69 -19.61 5.04
N ILE A 35 -5.96 -19.86 3.76
CA ILE A 35 -6.85 -20.90 3.27
C ILE A 35 -6.00 -21.91 2.54
N GLN A 36 -5.90 -23.13 3.06
CA GLN A 36 -5.04 -24.16 2.46
C GLN A 36 -5.78 -24.97 1.39
N HIS A 37 -5.08 -25.26 0.30
CA HIS A 37 -5.51 -26.06 -0.85
C HIS A 37 -4.35 -26.93 -1.31
N TYR A 38 -4.58 -28.22 -1.58
CA TYR A 38 -3.49 -29.22 -1.64
C TYR A 38 -3.26 -29.87 -3.01
N ASN A 39 -3.88 -29.33 -4.06
CA ASN A 39 -3.76 -29.80 -5.45
C ASN A 39 -4.12 -28.68 -6.43
N GLY A 40 -3.96 -28.92 -7.73
CA GLY A 40 -4.27 -27.97 -8.80
C GLY A 40 -5.74 -28.01 -9.27
N ALA A 41 -6.43 -29.12 -9.08
CA ALA A 41 -7.85 -29.27 -9.43
C ALA A 41 -8.75 -28.38 -8.55
N GLY A 42 -9.78 -27.76 -9.14
CA GLY A 42 -10.74 -26.96 -8.37
C GLY A 42 -10.19 -25.61 -7.86
N VAL A 43 -8.95 -25.24 -8.20
CA VAL A 43 -8.35 -23.95 -7.77
C VAL A 43 -9.21 -22.76 -8.21
N LEU A 44 -9.70 -22.72 -9.44
CA LEU A 44 -10.54 -21.60 -9.91
C LEU A 44 -11.84 -21.47 -9.10
N GLU A 45 -12.52 -22.58 -8.83
CA GLU A 45 -13.73 -22.60 -8.00
C GLU A 45 -13.43 -22.13 -6.58
N ARG A 46 -12.28 -22.56 -6.04
CA ARG A 46 -11.83 -22.13 -4.71
C ARG A 46 -11.55 -20.64 -4.68
N VAL A 47 -10.81 -20.11 -5.65
CA VAL A 47 -10.50 -18.68 -5.76
C VAL A 47 -11.79 -17.85 -5.89
N ARG A 48 -12.72 -18.26 -6.76
CA ARG A 48 -14.00 -17.56 -6.94
C ARG A 48 -14.84 -17.53 -5.67
N SER A 49 -14.90 -18.64 -4.94
CA SER A 49 -15.69 -18.74 -3.70
C SER A 49 -15.04 -18.05 -2.51
N SER A 50 -13.71 -18.02 -2.41
CA SER A 50 -13.01 -17.42 -1.27
C SER A 50 -12.52 -15.99 -1.49
N GLN A 51 -12.49 -15.50 -2.73
CA GLN A 51 -12.04 -14.16 -3.13
C GLN A 51 -10.75 -13.73 -2.38
N PRO A 52 -9.66 -14.51 -2.48
CA PRO A 52 -8.46 -14.26 -1.70
C PRO A 52 -7.76 -12.97 -2.14
N ALA A 53 -7.14 -12.28 -1.19
CA ALA A 53 -6.34 -11.08 -1.46
C ALA A 53 -4.96 -11.40 -2.07
N LEU A 54 -4.49 -12.65 -1.92
CA LEU A 54 -3.24 -13.18 -2.46
C LEU A 54 -3.37 -14.69 -2.65
N ILE A 55 -2.68 -15.22 -3.67
CA ILE A 55 -2.51 -16.65 -3.86
C ILE A 55 -1.02 -16.97 -3.74
N THR A 56 -0.65 -17.96 -2.93
CA THR A 56 0.67 -18.60 -2.99
C THR A 56 0.54 -19.92 -3.74
N LEU A 57 1.39 -20.17 -4.73
CA LEU A 57 1.24 -21.29 -5.65
C LEU A 57 2.55 -22.08 -5.79
N ASP A 58 2.53 -23.37 -5.46
CA ASP A 58 3.56 -24.30 -5.92
C ASP A 58 3.33 -24.68 -7.38
N VAL A 59 4.45 -24.86 -8.08
CA VAL A 59 4.52 -25.33 -9.46
C VAL A 59 4.39 -26.86 -9.52
N MET A 60 4.92 -27.57 -8.53
CA MET A 60 4.87 -29.03 -8.48
C MET A 60 3.64 -29.49 -7.68
N LEU A 61 2.50 -29.64 -8.37
CA LEU A 61 1.29 -30.19 -7.75
C LEU A 61 1.07 -31.64 -8.25
N PRO A 62 0.40 -32.49 -7.46
CA PRO A 62 0.31 -33.93 -7.72
C PRO A 62 -0.50 -34.30 -8.98
N ASP A 63 -1.42 -33.43 -9.39
CA ASP A 63 -2.41 -33.69 -10.43
C ASP A 63 -2.18 -32.90 -11.73
N ARG A 64 -1.56 -31.72 -11.65
CA ARG A 64 -1.23 -30.89 -12.81
C ARG A 64 -0.11 -29.90 -12.51
N SER A 65 0.49 -29.30 -13.55
CA SER A 65 1.50 -28.27 -13.35
C SER A 65 0.89 -26.98 -12.81
N GLY A 66 1.50 -26.40 -11.77
CA GLY A 66 1.13 -25.08 -11.26
C GLY A 66 1.37 -23.96 -12.28
N TRP A 67 2.21 -24.17 -13.32
CA TRP A 67 2.29 -23.22 -14.44
C TRP A 67 0.97 -23.14 -15.23
N ASP A 68 0.29 -24.27 -15.40
CA ASP A 68 -1.01 -24.28 -16.07
C ASP A 68 -2.07 -23.61 -15.20
N VAL A 69 -2.03 -23.84 -13.88
CA VAL A 69 -2.88 -23.16 -12.90
C VAL A 69 -2.66 -21.64 -12.94
N LEU A 70 -1.41 -21.17 -12.95
CA LEU A 70 -1.09 -19.75 -13.05
C LEU A 70 -1.64 -19.14 -14.34
N ARG A 71 -1.47 -19.82 -15.48
CA ARG A 71 -2.03 -19.37 -16.77
C ARG A 71 -3.54 -19.26 -16.73
N GLU A 72 -4.23 -20.24 -16.17
CA GLU A 72 -5.69 -20.23 -16.05
C GLU A 72 -6.17 -19.07 -15.18
N LEU A 73 -5.56 -18.87 -14.01
CA LEU A 73 -5.87 -17.75 -13.12
C LEU A 73 -5.67 -16.41 -13.82
N LYS A 74 -4.58 -16.25 -14.57
CA LYS A 74 -4.26 -14.99 -15.25
C LYS A 74 -5.05 -14.75 -16.53
N SER A 75 -5.67 -15.79 -17.10
CA SER A 75 -6.52 -15.68 -18.30
C SER A 75 -7.98 -15.39 -17.94
N ASP A 76 -8.44 -15.82 -16.77
CA ASP A 76 -9.82 -15.67 -16.31
C ASP A 76 -10.13 -14.22 -15.87
N ALA A 77 -11.28 -13.67 -16.26
CA ALA A 77 -11.64 -12.27 -15.97
C ALA A 77 -11.91 -11.99 -14.49
N GLU A 78 -12.36 -12.99 -13.73
CA GLU A 78 -12.71 -12.85 -12.32
C GLU A 78 -11.50 -13.06 -11.40
N THR A 79 -10.42 -13.66 -11.90
CA THR A 79 -9.26 -14.02 -11.07
C THR A 79 -7.92 -13.41 -11.50
N ARG A 80 -7.81 -12.86 -12.73
CA ARG A 80 -6.55 -12.31 -13.27
C ARG A 80 -5.87 -11.23 -12.44
N ASP A 81 -6.67 -10.41 -11.75
CA ASP A 81 -6.17 -9.27 -10.98
C ASP A 81 -5.69 -9.68 -9.58
N ILE A 82 -5.97 -10.91 -9.14
CA ILE A 82 -5.50 -11.41 -7.86
C ILE A 82 -3.99 -11.66 -7.96
N PRO A 83 -3.16 -11.09 -7.06
CA PRO A 83 -1.72 -11.31 -7.07
C PRO A 83 -1.41 -12.79 -6.80
N VAL A 84 -0.46 -13.34 -7.56
CA VAL A 84 0.02 -14.72 -7.39
C VAL A 84 1.51 -14.70 -7.10
N LEU A 85 1.88 -15.18 -5.91
CA LEU A 85 3.25 -15.44 -5.48
C LEU A 85 3.58 -16.90 -5.78
N VAL A 86 4.56 -17.15 -6.64
CA VAL A 86 5.01 -18.53 -6.91
C VAL A 86 6.05 -18.92 -5.87
N ILE A 87 5.90 -20.11 -5.27
CA ILE A 87 6.85 -20.66 -4.29
C ILE A 87 7.18 -22.08 -4.71
N SER A 88 8.39 -22.34 -5.21
CA SER A 88 8.73 -23.67 -5.72
C SER A 88 10.20 -24.04 -5.53
N VAL A 89 10.53 -25.32 -5.67
CA VAL A 89 11.91 -25.80 -5.78
C VAL A 89 12.49 -25.55 -7.19
N LEU A 90 11.64 -25.34 -8.20
CA LEU A 90 12.06 -25.16 -9.59
C LEU A 90 12.49 -23.72 -9.85
N GLU A 91 13.79 -23.45 -9.98
CA GLU A 91 14.31 -22.12 -10.26
C GLU A 91 13.95 -21.62 -11.68
N ASN A 92 12.75 -21.07 -11.85
CA ASN A 92 12.29 -20.50 -13.11
C ASN A 92 11.42 -19.25 -12.89
N SER A 93 12.01 -18.23 -12.27
CA SER A 93 11.35 -16.96 -12.00
C SER A 93 10.97 -16.21 -13.28
N GLU A 94 11.78 -16.30 -14.34
CA GLU A 94 11.48 -15.68 -15.65
C GLU A 94 10.14 -16.17 -16.22
N LEU A 95 9.90 -17.48 -16.20
CA LEU A 95 8.62 -18.03 -16.62
C LEU A 95 7.48 -17.53 -15.72
N ALA A 96 7.66 -17.55 -14.39
CA ALA A 96 6.64 -17.06 -13.46
C ALA A 96 6.21 -15.62 -13.78
N PHE A 97 7.19 -14.72 -13.99
CA PHE A 97 6.92 -13.32 -14.32
C PHE A 97 6.26 -13.17 -15.68
N SER A 98 6.72 -13.91 -16.70
CA SER A 98 6.11 -13.86 -18.04
C SER A 98 4.64 -14.29 -18.05
N LEU A 99 4.25 -15.16 -17.12
CA LEU A 99 2.88 -15.63 -16.94
C LEU A 99 2.04 -14.72 -16.02
N GLY A 100 2.62 -13.67 -15.45
CA GLY A 100 1.90 -12.68 -14.64
C GLY A 100 1.93 -12.91 -13.12
N ALA A 101 2.86 -13.74 -12.62
CA ALA A 101 3.16 -13.78 -11.19
C ALA A 101 3.71 -12.43 -10.72
N VAL A 102 3.36 -12.02 -9.50
CA VAL A 102 3.84 -10.75 -8.94
C VAL A 102 5.25 -10.88 -8.35
N ASP A 103 5.60 -12.07 -7.89
CA ASP A 103 6.91 -12.38 -7.31
C ASP A 103 7.13 -13.90 -7.26
N TYR A 104 8.36 -14.31 -6.93
CA TYR A 104 8.82 -15.69 -6.92
C TYR A 104 9.75 -15.95 -5.72
N LEU A 105 9.55 -17.07 -5.01
CA LEU A 105 10.45 -17.56 -3.97
C LEU A 105 10.89 -19.00 -4.25
N THR A 106 12.19 -19.27 -4.08
CA THR A 106 12.72 -20.64 -4.10
C THR A 106 12.60 -21.27 -2.71
N LYS A 107 12.13 -22.51 -2.62
CA LYS A 107 12.18 -23.29 -1.37
C LYS A 107 13.65 -23.65 -1.06
N PRO A 108 14.11 -23.60 0.21
CA PRO A 108 13.35 -23.34 1.44
C PRO A 108 13.06 -21.86 1.68
N VAL A 109 11.81 -21.55 2.02
CA VAL A 109 11.38 -20.17 2.33
C VAL A 109 11.60 -19.85 3.80
N ARG A 110 12.33 -18.77 4.06
CA ARG A 110 12.50 -18.22 5.41
C ARG A 110 11.41 -17.20 5.71
N LEU A 111 11.15 -16.98 7.00
CA LEU A 111 10.15 -16.04 7.46
C LEU A 111 10.47 -14.61 7.03
N GLU A 112 11.74 -14.21 7.08
CA GLU A 112 12.19 -12.87 6.70
C GLU A 112 11.98 -12.60 5.20
N ASP A 113 12.17 -13.61 4.36
CA ASP A 113 11.95 -13.50 2.91
C ASP A 113 10.45 -13.31 2.61
N MET A 114 9.59 -14.08 3.30
CA MET A 114 8.14 -13.92 3.21
C MET A 114 7.69 -12.54 3.72
N GLN A 115 8.22 -12.08 4.85
CA GLN A 115 7.91 -10.76 5.42
C GLN A 115 8.31 -9.63 4.48
N ALA A 116 9.54 -9.67 3.95
CA ALA A 116 10.03 -8.68 3.00
C ALA A 116 9.12 -8.64 1.75
N LEU A 117 8.75 -9.80 1.22
CA LEU A 117 7.91 -9.90 0.04
C LEU A 117 6.48 -9.42 0.30
N LEU A 118 5.84 -9.85 1.39
CA LEU A 118 4.50 -9.38 1.78
C LEU A 118 4.48 -7.87 2.06
N GLY A 119 5.57 -7.32 2.59
CA GLY A 119 5.79 -5.89 2.73
C GLY A 119 5.87 -5.17 1.37
N ARG A 120 6.63 -5.72 0.41
CA ARG A 120 6.75 -5.18 -0.97
C ARG A 120 5.46 -5.27 -1.78
N LEU A 121 4.70 -6.35 -1.64
CA LEU A 121 3.44 -6.53 -2.36
C LEU A 121 2.32 -5.61 -1.85
N GLU A 122 2.56 -4.88 -0.75
CA GLU A 122 1.63 -3.91 -0.15
C GLU A 122 0.27 -4.53 0.25
N ILE A 123 0.15 -5.87 0.30
CA ILE A 123 -1.13 -6.58 0.52
C ILE A 123 -1.55 -6.50 2.02
N ALA A 124 -0.61 -6.18 2.92
CA ALA A 124 -0.61 -6.59 4.33
C ALA A 124 -0.84 -5.52 5.40
N ARG A 125 -1.29 -4.30 5.07
CA ARG A 125 -1.65 -3.36 6.15
C ARG A 125 -3.14 -3.03 6.08
N PRO A 126 -3.90 -3.25 7.18
CA PRO A 126 -5.21 -2.64 7.33
C PRO A 126 -5.01 -1.13 7.13
N LEU A 127 -5.84 -0.53 6.28
CA LEU A 127 -5.84 0.91 6.17
C LEU A 127 -6.46 1.47 7.47
N PRO A 128 -5.96 2.60 8.00
CA PRO A 128 -6.56 3.19 9.20
C PRO A 128 -8.07 3.43 8.98
N GLU A 129 -8.89 3.12 9.99
CA GLU A 129 -10.34 3.34 9.98
C GLU A 129 -10.67 4.82 9.73
N HIS A 130 -9.83 5.71 10.25
CA HIS A 130 -9.92 7.15 10.04
C HIS A 130 -8.54 7.70 9.68
N VAL A 131 -8.48 8.54 8.64
CA VAL A 131 -7.24 9.17 8.17
C VAL A 131 -7.46 10.67 8.13
N THR A 132 -6.66 11.40 8.91
CA THR A 132 -6.65 12.87 8.91
C THR A 132 -5.62 13.36 7.91
N ILE A 133 -6.08 14.10 6.91
CA ILE A 133 -5.26 14.69 5.85
C ILE A 133 -5.20 16.19 6.09
N LEU A 134 -4.02 16.77 6.06
CA LEU A 134 -3.84 18.23 6.07
C LEU A 134 -3.45 18.71 4.68
N ALA A 135 -4.26 19.56 4.06
CA ALA A 135 -3.90 20.26 2.83
C ALA A 135 -3.37 21.67 3.14
N ILE A 136 -2.18 21.99 2.62
CA ILE A 136 -1.52 23.28 2.76
C ILE A 136 -1.36 23.86 1.35
N ASP A 137 -2.26 24.78 0.99
CA ASP A 137 -2.36 25.37 -0.34
C ASP A 137 -3.04 26.74 -0.24
N ASP A 138 -2.43 27.80 -0.77
CA ASP A 138 -3.00 29.15 -0.79
C ASP A 138 -4.15 29.28 -1.81
N ASN A 139 -4.31 28.31 -2.70
CA ASN A 139 -5.39 28.26 -3.67
C ASN A 139 -6.67 27.63 -3.06
N ALA A 140 -7.62 28.50 -2.70
CA ALA A 140 -8.91 28.09 -2.16
C ALA A 140 -9.72 27.16 -3.09
N GLU A 141 -9.57 27.26 -4.41
CA GLU A 141 -10.25 26.37 -5.36
C GLU A 141 -9.65 24.95 -5.35
N MET A 142 -8.34 24.83 -5.14
CA MET A 142 -7.70 23.53 -4.95
C MET A 142 -8.16 22.88 -3.64
N ILE A 143 -8.24 23.64 -2.55
CA ILE A 143 -8.77 23.12 -1.27
C ILE A 143 -10.21 22.61 -1.44
N LYS A 144 -11.10 23.37 -2.10
CA LYS A 144 -12.47 22.92 -2.40
C LYS A 144 -12.50 21.66 -3.26
N LEU A 145 -11.61 21.57 -4.25
CA LEU A 145 -11.49 20.38 -5.08
C LEU A 145 -11.09 19.17 -4.25
N LEU A 146 -10.07 19.29 -3.38
CA LEU A 146 -9.64 18.23 -2.48
C LEU A 146 -10.75 17.81 -1.51
N GLN A 147 -11.51 18.78 -0.96
CA GLN A 147 -12.69 18.51 -0.14
C GLN A 147 -13.72 17.67 -0.89
N ALA A 148 -14.00 18.00 -2.15
CA ALA A 148 -14.93 17.26 -2.99
C ALA A 148 -14.40 15.86 -3.40
N MET A 149 -13.08 15.69 -3.54
CA MET A 149 -12.46 14.40 -3.86
C MET A 149 -12.40 13.44 -2.66
N LEU A 150 -12.30 13.99 -1.44
CA LEU A 150 -12.08 13.24 -0.20
C LEU A 150 -13.34 13.09 0.64
N THR A 151 -14.52 13.02 0.00
CA THR A 151 -15.84 12.89 0.64
C THR A 151 -16.14 11.50 1.22
N MET A 152 -15.18 10.58 1.28
CA MET A 152 -15.43 9.24 1.84
C MET A 152 -15.42 9.30 3.37
N ASP A 153 -16.32 8.56 4.02
CA ASP A 153 -16.56 8.56 5.49
C ASP A 153 -15.30 8.34 6.36
N ARG A 154 -14.21 7.84 5.77
CA ARG A 154 -12.94 7.55 6.45
C ARG A 154 -11.90 8.68 6.40
N TYR A 155 -12.10 9.72 5.58
CA TYR A 155 -11.14 10.81 5.43
C TYR A 155 -11.64 12.09 6.09
N THR A 156 -10.82 12.69 6.95
CA THR A 156 -11.01 14.06 7.42
C THR A 156 -9.99 14.96 6.75
N LEU A 157 -10.45 16.01 6.08
CA LEU A 157 -9.56 16.99 5.46
C LEU A 157 -9.51 18.27 6.31
N LEU A 158 -8.35 18.53 6.90
CA LEU A 158 -7.95 19.81 7.44
C LEU A 158 -7.34 20.66 6.32
N ALA A 159 -7.50 21.98 6.39
CA ALA A 159 -6.98 22.88 5.37
C ALA A 159 -6.29 24.09 6.00
N ALA A 160 -5.17 24.48 5.42
CA ALA A 160 -4.43 25.70 5.71
C ALA A 160 -4.14 26.44 4.41
N SER A 161 -4.35 27.76 4.41
CA SER A 161 -4.11 28.62 3.24
C SER A 161 -2.69 29.16 3.13
N GLY A 162 -1.77 28.72 3.98
CA GLY A 162 -0.40 29.21 4.04
C GLY A 162 0.50 28.27 4.84
N GLY A 163 1.80 28.37 4.58
CA GLY A 163 2.80 27.47 5.17
C GLY A 163 2.91 27.61 6.69
N ARG A 164 2.71 28.80 7.25
CA ARG A 164 2.77 29.01 8.71
C ARG A 164 1.62 28.35 9.44
N ASP A 165 0.40 28.62 9.01
CA ASP A 165 -0.81 28.05 9.59
C ASP A 165 -0.83 26.52 9.37
N GLY A 166 -0.34 26.07 8.22
CA GLY A 166 -0.17 24.65 7.91
C GLY A 166 0.81 23.95 8.84
N LEU A 167 1.95 24.58 9.15
CA LEU A 167 2.91 24.02 10.12
C LEU A 167 2.32 23.97 11.53
N ALA A 168 1.61 25.01 11.96
CA ALA A 168 0.95 25.02 13.27
C ALA A 168 -0.09 23.89 13.38
N LEU A 169 -0.97 23.77 12.39
CA LEU A 169 -1.97 22.69 12.33
C LEU A 169 -1.33 21.30 12.27
N ALA A 170 -0.21 21.15 11.56
CA ALA A 170 0.51 19.88 11.52
C ALA A 170 1.01 19.45 12.90
N LEU A 171 1.43 20.40 13.74
CA LEU A 171 1.91 20.13 15.10
C LEU A 171 0.76 19.87 16.08
N ASP A 172 -0.32 20.65 15.98
CA ASP A 172 -1.46 20.58 16.92
C ASP A 172 -2.33 19.34 16.68
N GLU A 173 -2.67 19.06 15.42
CA GLU A 173 -3.58 17.97 15.06
C GLU A 173 -2.82 16.66 14.82
N GLY A 174 -1.56 16.75 14.37
CA GLY A 174 -0.71 15.61 14.00
C GLY A 174 -1.35 14.71 12.95
N PRO A 175 -1.54 15.22 11.72
CA PRO A 175 -2.22 14.51 10.64
C PRO A 175 -1.48 13.22 10.25
N ASP A 176 -2.20 12.36 9.54
CA ASP A 176 -1.67 11.10 9.00
C ASP A 176 -0.97 11.30 7.66
N VAL A 177 -1.39 12.30 6.87
CA VAL A 177 -0.76 12.69 5.61
C VAL A 177 -0.87 14.21 5.42
N ILE A 178 0.17 14.82 4.85
CA ILE A 178 0.17 16.23 4.44
C ILE A 178 0.20 16.32 2.90
N LEU A 179 -0.71 17.09 2.32
CA LEU A 179 -0.71 17.51 0.93
C LEU A 179 -0.17 18.95 0.87
N LEU A 180 1.00 19.15 0.26
CA LEU A 180 1.73 20.42 0.35
C LEU A 180 1.97 21.04 -1.02
N ASP A 181 1.53 22.29 -1.22
CA ASP A 181 2.03 23.09 -2.34
C ASP A 181 3.41 23.71 -2.04
N LEU A 182 4.22 23.85 -3.08
CA LEU A 182 5.52 24.50 -3.03
C LEU A 182 5.44 26.01 -3.25
N LEU A 183 4.43 26.49 -3.96
CA LEU A 183 4.30 27.89 -4.34
C LEU A 183 3.27 28.59 -3.45
N MET A 184 3.72 29.10 -2.31
CA MET A 184 2.88 29.88 -1.39
C MET A 184 3.55 31.22 -1.05
N PRO A 185 2.77 32.30 -0.84
CA PRO A 185 3.29 33.66 -0.67
C PRO A 185 3.94 33.93 0.69
N ASP A 186 3.64 33.14 1.72
CA ASP A 186 4.13 33.35 3.08
C ASP A 186 5.44 32.57 3.37
N LEU A 187 5.33 31.28 3.66
CA LEU A 187 6.40 30.34 3.91
C LEU A 187 6.30 29.31 2.79
N ASN A 188 7.32 29.21 1.94
CA ASN A 188 7.21 28.37 0.76
C ASN A 188 7.23 26.89 1.15
N GLY A 189 6.71 26.01 0.29
CA GLY A 189 6.56 24.60 0.66
C GLY A 189 7.87 23.85 0.88
N PHE A 190 9.01 24.33 0.36
CA PHE A 190 10.30 23.72 0.72
C PHE A 190 10.70 24.04 2.16
N GLU A 191 10.43 25.26 2.62
CA GLU A 191 10.67 25.68 4.00
C GLU A 191 9.73 24.96 4.96
N VAL A 192 8.45 24.81 4.59
CA VAL A 192 7.48 23.99 5.35
C VAL A 192 7.97 22.55 5.47
N LEU A 193 8.42 21.95 4.36
CA LEU A 193 8.92 20.58 4.36
C LEU A 193 10.15 20.41 5.25
N GLU A 194 11.07 21.39 5.23
CA GLU A 194 12.26 21.38 6.07
C GLU A 194 11.91 21.51 7.56
N ALA A 195 10.98 22.41 7.91
CA ALA A 195 10.48 22.57 9.27
C ALA A 195 9.77 21.31 9.79
N LEU A 196 8.92 20.68 8.97
CA LEU A 196 8.24 19.43 9.32
C LEU A 196 9.24 18.29 9.61
N ARG A 197 10.35 18.23 8.86
CA ARG A 197 11.39 17.20 9.05
C ARG A 197 12.32 17.49 10.22
N ALA A 198 12.40 18.74 10.68
CA ALA A 198 13.23 19.14 11.82
C ALA A 198 12.56 18.88 13.18
N ASP A 199 11.23 18.78 13.24
CA ASP A 199 10.47 18.51 14.47
C ASP A 199 10.11 17.02 14.57
N GLU A 200 10.52 16.36 15.66
CA GLU A 200 10.32 14.92 15.89
C GLU A 200 8.84 14.49 15.81
N ARG A 201 7.90 15.39 16.14
CA ARG A 201 6.45 15.08 16.10
C ARG A 201 5.92 14.96 14.69
N THR A 202 6.54 15.64 13.73
CA THR A 202 6.12 15.67 12.32
C THR A 202 7.13 15.04 11.37
N ALA A 203 8.34 14.69 11.85
CA ALA A 203 9.45 14.21 11.05
C ALA A 203 9.11 12.96 10.23
N ASP A 204 8.27 12.08 10.77
CA ASP A 204 7.82 10.85 10.10
C ASP A 204 6.48 11.01 9.38
N THR A 205 5.83 12.17 9.46
CA THR A 205 4.53 12.40 8.83
C THR A 205 4.71 12.38 7.30
N PRO A 206 4.02 11.49 6.56
CA PRO A 206 4.10 11.43 5.12
C PRO A 206 3.68 12.74 4.44
N VAL A 207 4.47 13.22 3.48
CA VAL A 207 4.15 14.42 2.68
C VAL A 207 4.04 14.05 1.20
N ILE A 208 2.92 14.42 0.57
CA ILE A 208 2.73 14.44 -0.87
C ILE A 208 2.85 15.90 -1.32
N VAL A 209 3.78 16.17 -2.22
CA VAL A 209 3.89 17.49 -2.82
C VAL A 209 2.92 17.61 -3.99
N LEU A 210 2.02 18.59 -3.94
CA LEU A 210 1.08 18.95 -4.99
C LEU A 210 1.47 20.30 -5.56
N THR A 211 2.10 20.36 -6.74
CA THR A 211 2.50 21.65 -7.32
C THR A 211 2.22 21.77 -8.81
N SER A 212 2.03 23.02 -9.25
CA SER A 212 2.01 23.39 -10.67
C SER A 212 3.41 23.81 -11.18
N LYS A 213 4.41 23.91 -10.29
CA LYS A 213 5.78 24.27 -10.64
C LYS A 213 6.43 23.16 -11.46
N ASP A 214 7.08 23.53 -12.56
CA ASP A 214 8.05 22.63 -13.19
C ASP A 214 9.27 22.48 -12.27
N VAL A 215 9.33 21.34 -11.61
CA VAL A 215 10.39 21.02 -10.65
C VAL A 215 11.65 20.63 -11.41
N THR A 216 12.74 21.34 -11.15
CA THR A 216 14.04 21.07 -11.76
C THR A 216 14.64 19.75 -11.24
N THR A 217 15.58 19.15 -11.97
CA THR A 217 16.25 17.91 -11.55
C THR A 217 16.87 18.00 -10.13
N PRO A 218 17.53 19.10 -9.73
CA PRO A 218 18.02 19.27 -8.36
C PRO A 218 16.89 19.31 -7.31
N GLU A 219 15.80 20.01 -7.61
CA GLU A 219 14.65 20.09 -6.71
C GLU A 219 13.93 18.74 -6.60
N LEU A 220 13.77 17.99 -7.70
CA LEU A 220 13.22 16.63 -7.68
C LEU A 220 14.06 15.69 -6.80
N ARG A 221 15.39 15.81 -6.84
CA ARG A 221 16.27 15.03 -5.95
C ARG A 221 16.09 15.41 -4.48
N ARG A 222 15.84 16.68 -4.19
CA ARG A 222 15.53 17.16 -2.83
C ARG A 222 14.18 16.61 -2.37
N LEU A 223 13.15 16.71 -3.21
CA LEU A 223 11.82 16.18 -2.93
C LEU A 223 11.85 14.67 -2.69
N ASN A 224 12.49 13.88 -3.56
CA ASN A 224 12.57 12.42 -3.38
C ASN A 224 13.27 11.98 -2.08
N LYS A 225 14.07 12.85 -1.45
CA LYS A 225 14.70 12.56 -0.14
C LYS A 225 13.83 12.94 1.05
N GLN A 226 12.91 13.89 0.87
CA GLN A 226 12.20 14.56 1.96
C GLN A 226 10.68 14.39 1.89
N SER A 227 10.11 13.95 0.76
CA SER A 227 8.69 13.65 0.58
C SER A 227 8.50 12.20 0.13
N GLN A 228 7.32 11.65 0.42
CA GLN A 228 7.01 10.27 0.10
C GLN A 228 6.29 10.16 -1.25
N GLY A 229 5.73 11.25 -1.78
CA GLY A 229 5.08 11.32 -3.08
C GLY A 229 5.16 12.71 -3.73
N PHE A 230 4.95 12.75 -5.04
CA PHE A 230 4.92 13.99 -5.84
C PHE A 230 3.81 13.87 -6.91
N MET A 231 2.95 14.87 -7.00
CA MET A 231 1.90 14.95 -8.02
C MET A 231 1.80 16.35 -8.61
N ARG A 232 1.46 16.42 -9.90
CA ARG A 232 1.16 17.69 -10.58
C ARG A 232 -0.30 18.05 -10.35
N LYS A 233 -0.55 19.30 -9.93
CA LYS A 233 -1.91 19.83 -9.72
C LYS A 233 -2.80 19.71 -10.97
N THR A 234 -2.24 19.86 -12.17
CA THR A 234 -2.97 19.79 -13.44
C THR A 234 -3.42 18.39 -13.84
N THR A 235 -2.87 17.34 -13.23
CA THR A 235 -3.18 15.93 -13.55
C THR A 235 -3.90 15.21 -12.41
N ILE A 236 -4.30 15.94 -11.36
CA ILE A 236 -4.95 15.34 -10.20
C ILE A 236 -6.37 14.91 -10.55
N THR A 237 -6.70 13.67 -10.21
CA THR A 237 -8.04 13.10 -10.33
C THR A 237 -8.38 12.41 -9.01
N PRO A 238 -9.68 12.19 -8.68
CA PRO A 238 -10.04 11.50 -7.45
C PRO A 238 -9.35 10.12 -7.35
N GLN A 239 -9.30 9.39 -8.46
CA GLN A 239 -8.66 8.07 -8.52
C GLN A 239 -7.14 8.14 -8.31
N SER A 240 -6.44 9.12 -8.90
CA SER A 240 -4.99 9.24 -8.77
C SER A 240 -4.58 9.66 -7.36
N LEU A 241 -5.34 10.58 -6.74
CA LEU A 241 -5.14 11.01 -5.36
C LEU A 241 -5.40 9.87 -4.37
N LEU A 242 -6.53 9.17 -4.50
CA LEU A 242 -6.87 8.04 -3.63
C LEU A 242 -5.86 6.90 -3.74
N ARG A 243 -5.33 6.63 -4.93
CA ARG A 243 -4.27 5.64 -5.12
C ARG A 243 -3.01 6.02 -4.34
N GLU A 244 -2.61 7.29 -4.41
CA GLU A 244 -1.41 7.77 -3.72
C GLU A 244 -1.58 7.80 -2.20
N LEU A 245 -2.74 8.24 -1.70
CA LEU A 245 -3.07 8.19 -0.27
C LEU A 245 -3.04 6.75 0.26
N ARG A 246 -3.65 5.79 -0.45
CA ARG A 246 -3.60 4.37 -0.06
C ARG A 246 -2.18 3.81 -0.04
N ARG A 247 -1.31 4.28 -0.94
CA ARG A 247 0.10 3.89 -0.95
C ARG A 247 0.82 4.40 0.31
N LEU A 248 0.59 5.66 0.68
CA LEU A 248 1.20 6.26 1.88
C LEU A 248 0.65 5.71 3.18
N GLU A 249 -0.66 5.48 3.29
CA GLU A 249 -1.29 4.84 4.43
C GLU A 249 -0.63 3.50 4.74
N ARG A 250 -0.23 2.75 3.71
CA ARG A 250 0.45 1.45 3.87
C ARG A 250 1.91 1.59 4.31
N LEU A 251 2.57 2.68 3.95
CA LEU A 251 3.94 2.99 4.38
C LEU A 251 3.99 3.51 5.83
N ALA A 252 2.99 4.30 6.24
CA ALA A 252 2.98 5.05 7.49
C ALA A 252 2.61 4.24 8.76
N VAL A 253 2.14 2.99 8.65
CA VAL A 253 1.80 2.15 9.81
C VAL A 253 3.04 1.57 10.50
N SER A 254 3.95 2.41 10.97
CA SER A 254 4.62 2.09 12.25
C SER A 254 3.64 2.50 13.37
N PRO A 255 3.50 1.73 14.45
CA PRO A 255 2.54 2.08 15.49
C PRO A 255 2.93 3.43 16.10
N LYS A 256 2.14 4.49 15.84
CA LYS A 256 2.15 5.68 16.69
C LYS A 256 1.64 5.20 18.06
N GLU A 257 2.46 5.34 19.09
CA GLU A 257 2.03 5.04 20.46
C GLU A 257 0.71 5.75 20.75
N PRO A 258 -0.22 5.12 21.47
CA PRO A 258 -1.51 5.73 21.77
C PRO A 258 -1.28 7.06 22.50
N ARG A 259 -1.82 8.15 21.95
CA ARG A 259 -1.84 9.47 22.59
C ARG A 259 -2.48 9.30 23.97
N LYS A 260 -1.70 9.48 25.03
CA LYS A 260 -2.23 9.60 26.39
C LYS A 260 -3.07 10.88 26.43
N ILE A 261 -4.37 10.71 26.66
CA ILE A 261 -5.32 11.76 27.02
C ILE A 261 -4.98 12.26 28.43
#